data_AF-A0A5S4UUZ1-F1
#
_entry.id   AF-A0A5S4UUZ1-F1
#
_cell.length_a   1.000
_cell.length_b   1.000
_cell.length_c   1.000
_cell.angle_alpha   90.00
_cell.angle_beta   90.00
_cell.angle_gamma   90.00
#
_symmetry.space_group_name_H-M   'P 1'
#
loop_
_entity.id
_entity.type
_entity.pdbx_description
1 polymer ?
#
loop_
_entity_poly.entity_id
_entity_poly.type
_entity_poly.pdbx_seq_one_letter_code
_entity_poly.pdbx_strand_id
1 'polypeptide(L)'
;MLFSPHQALGKFTATKSVDWSYEQELRLINFEAKATSIDMPKGLKIKKLIAGHKMSVEHKQRLKYVAETLRVKYDEMTITREGLTLSSSVPDWKSLPIKK
;
A
#
# COMPACT_ATOMS: atom_id res chain seq x y z
N MET A 1 -6.43 10.97 29.23
CA MET A 1 -5.94 11.65 28.01
C MET A 1 -6.31 10.79 26.81
N LEU A 2 -7.21 11.26 25.96
CA LEU A 2 -7.56 10.62 24.69
C LEU A 2 -6.66 11.22 23.61
N PHE A 3 -5.69 10.48 23.08
CA PHE A 3 -4.95 10.95 21.91
C PHE A 3 -5.80 10.69 20.67
N SER A 4 -6.23 11.75 19.98
CA SER A 4 -6.80 11.60 18.64
C SER A 4 -5.72 11.00 17.73
N PRO A 5 -6.01 9.97 16.93
CA PRO A 5 -5.01 9.33 16.05
C PRO A 5 -4.28 10.35 15.16
N HIS A 6 -4.96 11.44 14.80
CA HIS A 6 -4.41 12.51 13.98
C HIS A 6 -3.26 13.26 14.68
N GLN A 7 -3.32 13.46 16.00
CA GLN A 7 -2.29 14.16 16.77
C GLN A 7 -1.08 13.27 17.09
N ALA A 8 -1.25 11.95 17.12
CA ALA A 8 -0.16 11.00 17.34
C ALA A 8 0.66 10.74 16.06
N LEU A 9 0.02 10.79 14.88
CA LEU A 9 0.71 10.59 13.59
C LEU A 9 1.69 11.72 13.22
N GLY A 10 1.46 12.95 13.71
CA GLY A 10 2.29 14.12 13.38
C GLY A 10 3.74 14.05 13.88
N LYS A 11 4.10 13.06 14.70
CA LYS A 11 5.46 12.91 15.27
C LYS A 11 6.27 11.76 14.66
N PHE A 12 5.74 11.00 13.70
CA PHE A 12 6.45 9.88 13.06
C PHE A 12 7.01 10.18 11.66
N THR A 13 6.82 11.39 11.14
CA THR A 13 7.37 11.81 9.85
C THR A 13 8.74 12.45 10.05
N ALA A 14 9.78 11.63 10.24
CA ALA A 14 11.15 12.16 10.18
C ALA A 14 11.49 12.54 8.75
N THR A 15 11.73 13.83 8.60
CA THR A 15 12.23 14.50 7.40
C THR A 15 13.67 14.12 7.11
N LYS A 16 13.98 13.69 5.88
CA LYS A 16 15.21 14.11 5.21
C LYS A 16 15.07 14.07 3.67
N SER A 17 15.41 15.21 3.08
CA SER A 17 15.65 15.54 1.65
C SER A 17 14.48 15.61 0.65
N VAL A 18 13.81 16.77 0.68
CA VAL A 18 13.72 17.80 -0.40
C VAL A 18 12.91 17.57 -1.69
N ASP A 19 12.40 16.38 -2.05
CA ASP A 19 11.51 16.28 -3.24
C ASP A 19 10.31 15.34 -3.07
N TRP A 20 9.43 15.62 -2.11
CA TRP A 20 8.29 14.73 -1.75
C TRP A 20 6.92 15.42 -1.78
N SER A 21 6.84 16.71 -2.11
CA SER A 21 5.61 17.49 -2.02
C SER A 21 4.46 16.98 -2.91
N TYR A 22 4.74 16.05 -3.83
CA TYR A 22 3.76 15.42 -4.72
C TYR A 22 3.41 13.97 -4.35
N GLU A 23 4.08 13.37 -3.36
CA GLU A 23 3.83 11.98 -2.97
C GLU A 23 2.83 11.93 -1.81
N GLN A 24 1.62 11.42 -2.09
CA GLN A 24 0.59 11.15 -1.07
C GLN A 24 0.90 9.84 -0.32
N GLU A 25 2.08 9.75 0.28
CA GLU A 25 2.55 8.56 0.99
C GLU A 25 2.58 8.74 2.51
N LEU A 26 2.18 7.71 3.26
CA LEU A 26 2.40 7.59 4.70
C LEU A 26 3.57 6.66 4.96
N ARG A 27 4.56 7.13 5.75
CA ARG A 27 5.73 6.35 6.15
C ARG A 27 5.78 6.19 7.66
N LEU A 28 5.99 4.95 8.10
CA LEU A 28 6.22 4.62 9.50
C LEU A 28 7.71 4.29 9.68
N ILE A 29 8.42 5.10 10.47
CA ILE A 29 9.86 4.97 10.70
C ILE A 29 10.11 4.49 12.13
N ASN A 30 10.89 3.42 12.29
CA ASN A 30 11.39 2.95 13.59
C ASN A 30 12.84 3.45 13.79
N PHE A 31 13.10 4.21 14.87
CA PHE A 31 14.43 4.76 15.17
C PHE A 31 15.29 3.83 16.03
N GLU A 32 14.69 2.84 16.68
CA GLU A 32 15.34 1.98 17.67
C GLU A 32 16.00 0.76 17.01
N ALA A 33 15.33 0.17 16.02
CA ALA A 33 15.79 -1.01 15.31
C ALA A 33 16.18 -0.66 13.87
N LYS A 34 17.49 -0.73 13.56
CA LYS A 34 18.04 -0.43 12.23
C LYS A 34 18.36 -1.72 11.48
N ALA A 35 18.02 -1.76 10.19
CA ALA A 35 18.36 -2.85 9.27
C ALA A 35 17.88 -4.25 9.70
N THR A 36 16.84 -4.31 10.54
CA THR A 36 16.24 -5.57 11.00
C THR A 36 14.76 -5.63 10.67
N SER A 37 14.24 -6.85 10.58
CA SER A 37 12.79 -7.07 10.55
C SER A 37 12.23 -6.79 11.93
N ILE A 38 11.17 -5.99 11.99
CA ILE A 38 10.45 -5.66 13.22
C ILE A 38 9.02 -6.18 13.13
N ASP A 39 8.44 -6.51 14.28
CA ASP A 39 7.02 -6.83 14.34
C ASP A 39 6.16 -5.59 14.08
N MET A 40 4.94 -5.82 13.57
CA MET A 40 3.95 -4.76 13.38
C MET A 40 3.63 -4.11 14.74
N PRO A 41 3.71 -2.78 14.88
CA PRO A 41 3.45 -2.09 16.14
C PRO A 41 2.03 -2.37 16.65
N LYS A 42 1.89 -2.47 17.97
CA LYS A 42 0.59 -2.67 18.62
C LYS A 42 -0.37 -1.54 18.23
N GLY A 43 -1.58 -1.91 17.82
CA GLY A 43 -2.61 -0.95 17.38
C GLY A 43 -2.62 -0.66 15.88
N LEU A 44 -1.64 -1.18 15.12
CA LEU A 44 -1.62 -1.10 13.66
C LEU A 44 -1.79 -2.48 13.04
N LYS A 45 -2.49 -2.51 11.89
CA LYS A 45 -2.69 -3.73 11.10
C LYS A 45 -2.76 -3.38 9.62
N ILE A 46 -2.00 -4.12 8.81
CA ILE A 46 -2.17 -4.11 7.36
C ILE A 46 -3.39 -4.99 7.03
N LYS A 47 -4.38 -4.42 6.34
CA LYS A 47 -5.60 -5.15 5.95
C LYS A 47 -5.46 -5.82 4.58
N LYS A 48 -4.81 -5.14 3.63
CA LYS A 48 -4.71 -5.55 2.23
C LYS A 48 -3.51 -4.85 1.58
N LEU A 49 -2.86 -5.53 0.64
CA LEU A 49 -1.90 -4.97 -0.29
C LEU A 49 -2.57 -4.85 -1.67
N ILE A 50 -2.39 -3.71 -2.34
CA ILE A 50 -3.00 -3.44 -3.64
C ILE A 50 -1.88 -3.10 -4.61
N ALA A 51 -1.75 -3.87 -5.68
CA ALA A 51 -0.79 -3.59 -6.73
C ALA A 51 -1.31 -2.49 -7.65
N GLY A 52 -0.50 -1.46 -7.88
CA GLY A 52 -0.83 -0.40 -8.83
C GLY A 52 -0.92 -0.93 -10.27
N HIS A 53 -1.76 -0.29 -11.09
CA HIS A 53 -2.02 -0.76 -12.46
C HIS A 53 -0.74 -0.79 -13.33
N LYS A 54 0.14 0.20 -13.17
CA LYS A 54 1.41 0.33 -13.92
C LYS A 54 2.57 -0.48 -13.32
N MET A 55 2.34 -1.25 -12.26
CA MET A 55 3.38 -2.07 -11.62
C MET A 55 3.82 -3.20 -12.56
N SER A 56 5.13 -3.44 -12.66
CA SER A 56 5.67 -4.55 -13.47
C SER A 56 5.20 -5.91 -12.93
N VAL A 57 5.19 -6.92 -13.80
CA VAL A 57 4.76 -8.28 -13.44
C VAL A 57 5.61 -8.84 -12.30
N GLU A 58 6.92 -8.63 -12.33
CA GLU A 58 7.85 -9.05 -11.28
C GLU A 58 7.51 -8.40 -9.93
N HIS A 59 7.26 -7.09 -9.92
CA HIS A 59 6.87 -6.39 -8.68
C HIS A 59 5.51 -6.83 -8.16
N LYS A 60 4.55 -7.13 -9.05
CA LYS A 60 3.24 -7.69 -8.66
C LYS A 60 3.40 -9.06 -8.00
N GLN A 61 4.20 -9.95 -8.58
CA GLN A 61 4.50 -11.27 -8.02
C GLN A 61 5.16 -11.16 -6.65
N ARG A 62 6.14 -10.27 -6.51
CA ARG A 62 6.78 -10.00 -5.23
C ARG A 62 5.79 -9.47 -4.20
N LEU A 63 4.91 -8.53 -4.57
CA LEU A 63 3.90 -7.98 -3.67
C LEU A 63 2.89 -9.05 -3.23
N LYS A 64 2.50 -9.95 -4.14
CA LYS A 64 1.64 -11.10 -3.83
C LYS A 64 2.32 -12.04 -2.83
N TYR A 65 3.59 -12.38 -3.03
CA TYR A 65 4.38 -13.19 -2.09
C TYR A 65 4.44 -12.54 -0.69
N VAL A 66 4.64 -11.22 -0.64
CA VAL A 66 4.62 -10.48 0.64
C VAL A 66 3.23 -10.53 1.29
N ALA A 67 2.15 -10.40 0.51
CA ALA A 67 0.79 -10.51 1.04
C ALA A 67 0.52 -11.88 1.66
N GLU A 68 0.96 -12.96 1.00
CA GLU A 68 0.87 -14.34 1.50
C GLU A 68 1.67 -14.53 2.79
N THR A 69 2.91 -14.02 2.82
CA THR A 69 3.78 -14.07 4.00
C THR A 69 3.16 -13.35 5.19
N LEU A 70 2.57 -12.18 4.96
CA LEU A 70 1.89 -11.38 5.98
C LEU A 70 0.47 -11.86 6.29
N ARG A 71 -0.04 -12.86 5.55
CA ARG A 71 -1.43 -13.37 5.63
C ARG A 71 -2.49 -12.26 5.49
N VAL A 72 -2.24 -11.33 4.57
CA VAL A 72 -3.17 -10.22 4.24
C VAL A 72 -3.74 -10.41 2.85
N LYS A 73 -4.86 -9.74 2.55
CA LYS A 73 -5.47 -9.83 1.22
C LYS A 73 -4.56 -9.16 0.17
N TYR A 74 -4.58 -9.68 -1.04
CA TYR A 74 -3.93 -9.09 -2.21
C TYR A 74 -4.99 -8.74 -3.26
N ASP A 75 -4.86 -7.57 -3.89
CA ASP A 75 -5.65 -7.14 -5.04
C ASP A 75 -4.77 -6.44 -6.07
N GLU A 76 -5.28 -6.29 -7.29
CA GLU A 76 -4.64 -5.49 -8.34
C GLU A 76 -5.56 -4.38 -8.81
N MET A 77 -4.99 -3.24 -9.21
CA MET A 77 -5.74 -2.22 -9.92
C MET A 77 -5.83 -2.55 -11.41
N THR A 78 -7.05 -2.51 -11.93
CA THR A 78 -7.39 -2.62 -13.34
C THR A 78 -7.94 -1.30 -13.85
N ILE A 79 -7.64 -0.97 -15.12
CA ILE A 79 -8.30 0.13 -15.82
C ILE A 79 -9.54 -0.43 -16.50
N THR A 80 -10.68 0.17 -16.20
CA THR A 80 -11.97 -0.06 -16.86
C THR A 80 -12.37 1.19 -17.65
N ARG A 81 -13.50 1.13 -18.38
CA ARG A 81 -14.04 2.29 -19.09
C ARG A 81 -14.43 3.42 -18.13
N GLU A 82 -14.80 3.08 -16.91
CA GLU A 82 -15.20 4.02 -15.86
C GLU A 82 -14.00 4.58 -15.05
N GLY A 83 -12.78 4.06 -15.26
CA GLY A 83 -11.56 4.53 -14.59
C GLY A 83 -10.76 3.43 -13.90
N LEU A 84 -9.98 3.79 -12.88
CA LEU A 84 -9.20 2.84 -12.07
C LEU A 84 -10.08 2.13 -11.05
N THR A 85 -10.10 0.80 -11.09
CA THR A 85 -10.90 -0.05 -10.21
C THR A 85 -10.05 -1.19 -9.65
N LEU A 86 -10.50 -1.83 -8.56
CA LEU A 86 -9.84 -3.05 -8.04
C LEU A 86 -10.34 -4.27 -8.82
N SER A 87 -9.43 -5.19 -9.14
CA SER A 87 -9.74 -6.42 -9.87
C SER A 87 -10.84 -7.23 -9.16
N SER A 88 -10.79 -7.32 -7.83
CA SER A 88 -11.82 -7.99 -7.02
C SER A 88 -13.20 -7.35 -7.06
N SER A 89 -13.31 -6.10 -7.52
CA SER A 89 -14.58 -5.38 -7.69
C SER A 89 -15.10 -5.38 -9.13
N VAL A 90 -14.34 -5.89 -10.09
CA VAL A 90 -14.73 -5.95 -11.51
C VAL A 90 -15.31 -7.33 -11.81
N PRO A 91 -16.60 -7.43 -12.19
CA PRO A 91 -17.17 -8.68 -12.67
C PRO A 91 -16.44 -9.18 -13.92
N ASP A 92 -16.30 -10.50 -14.05
CA ASP A 92 -15.46 -11.14 -15.07
C ASP A 92 -15.76 -10.67 -16.51
N TRP A 93 -17.04 -10.44 -16.83
CA TRP A 93 -17.49 -9.97 -18.15
C TRP A 93 -17.12 -8.51 -18.48
N LYS A 94 -16.73 -7.71 -17.49
CA LYS A 94 -16.29 -6.31 -17.64
C LYS A 94 -14.78 -6.14 -17.77
N SER A 95 -14.01 -7.22 -17.64
CA SER A 95 -12.53 -7.19 -17.55
C SER A 95 -11.79 -6.90 -18.86
N LEU A 96 -12.49 -6.55 -19.95
CA LEU A 96 -11.89 -6.40 -21.28
C LEU A 96 -10.94 -5.18 -21.35
N PRO A 97 -9.71 -5.34 -21.85
CA PRO A 97 -8.75 -4.25 -21.91
C PRO A 97 -9.16 -3.20 -22.96
N ILE A 98 -8.93 -1.93 -22.61
CA ILE A 98 -8.99 -0.82 -23.56
C ILE A 98 -7.79 -0.97 -24.50
N LYS A 99 -8.02 -1.40 -25.74
CA LYS A 99 -7.00 -1.33 -26.79
C LYS A 99 -6.67 0.14 -27.03
N LYS A 100 -5.38 0.49 -26.93
CA LYS A 100 -4.84 1.80 -27.30
C LYS A 100 -4.97 2.05 -28.79
#